data_AF-A0A0J8E8A8-F1
#
_entry.id   AF-A0A0J8E8A8-F1
#
_cell.length_a   1.000
_cell.length_b   1.000
_cell.length_c   1.000
_cell.angle_alpha   90.00
_cell.angle_beta   90.00
_cell.angle_gamma   90.00
#
_symmetry.space_group_name_H-M   'P 1'
#
loop_
_entity.id
_entity.type
_entity.pdbx_description
1 polymer ?
#
loop_
_entity_poly.entity_id
_entity_poly.type
_entity_poly.pdbx_seq_one_letter_code
_entity_poly.pdbx_strand_id
1 'polypeptide(L)'
;MWKTSLLSRGFLRLVSWFLGGNRIVVLVKKPGVARKEYFLREIVVAIQMVTHNNGHKILGCCLETECPILVYEWMSHGTLEGCILVGDENGPNKQVLEWKDKLRIAWEISHVVAYLHTAFPRPIIYGHLTPMNVFLDQDNIGRLSDFILSISISEGVKNLLK
;
A
#
# COMPACT_ATOMS: atom_id res chain seq x y z
N MET A 1 10.82 13.24 -21.00
CA MET A 1 12.00 12.59 -20.39
C MET A 1 11.54 11.80 -19.17
N TRP A 2 11.80 10.49 -19.11
CA TRP A 2 11.40 9.61 -17.99
C TRP A 2 12.48 9.65 -16.91
N LYS A 3 12.11 9.77 -15.64
CA LYS A 3 13.05 9.67 -14.53
C LYS A 3 12.57 8.61 -13.56
N THR A 4 13.41 7.61 -13.32
CA THR A 4 13.16 6.50 -12.39
C THR A 4 14.08 6.63 -11.18
N SER A 5 13.53 6.51 -9.98
CA SER A 5 14.31 6.40 -8.74
C SER A 5 13.81 5.20 -7.94
N LEU A 6 14.73 4.41 -7.40
CA LEU A 6 14.37 3.33 -6.48
C LEU A 6 13.95 3.92 -5.14
N LEU A 7 12.80 3.48 -4.63
CA LEU A 7 12.48 3.59 -3.21
C LEU A 7 12.79 2.26 -2.53
N SER A 8 13.02 2.32 -1.23
CA SER A 8 13.39 1.24 -0.29
C SER A 8 12.99 -0.17 -0.77
N ARG A 9 14.01 -1.00 -1.03
CA ARG A 9 14.01 -2.40 -1.51
C ARG A 9 13.26 -2.69 -2.84
N GLY A 10 14.04 -2.94 -3.89
CA GLY A 10 13.87 -3.91 -4.99
C GLY A 10 12.59 -3.94 -5.83
N PHE A 11 11.43 -4.08 -5.20
CA PHE A 11 10.14 -4.37 -5.84
C PHE A 11 9.32 -3.11 -6.12
N LEU A 12 9.47 -2.06 -5.32
CA LEU A 12 8.80 -0.78 -5.54
C LEU A 12 9.72 0.21 -6.26
N ARG A 13 9.22 0.78 -7.35
CA ARG A 13 9.94 1.80 -8.13
C ARG A 13 9.08 3.03 -8.30
N LEU A 14 9.66 4.19 -7.96
CA LEU A 14 9.07 5.47 -8.33
C LEU A 14 9.32 5.70 -9.82
N VAL A 15 8.23 5.91 -10.56
CA VAL A 15 8.31 6.27 -11.98
C VAL A 15 7.64 7.62 -12.16
N SER A 16 8.33 8.54 -12.82
CA SER A 16 7.75 9.84 -13.17
C SER A 16 7.96 10.19 -14.63
N TRP A 17 6.93 10.80 -15.22
CA TRP A 17 6.95 11.34 -16.57
C TRP A 17 6.15 12.64 -16.65
N PHE A 18 6.29 13.35 -17.77
CA PHE A 18 5.53 14.57 -18.06
C PHE A 18 4.49 14.26 -19.13
N LEU A 19 3.23 14.58 -18.86
CA LEU A 19 2.12 14.48 -19.81
C LEU A 19 1.45 15.85 -19.90
N GLY A 20 1.47 16.48 -21.08
CA GLY A 20 0.85 17.79 -21.29
C GLY A 20 1.40 18.91 -20.38
N GLY A 21 2.69 18.84 -20.00
CA GLY A 21 3.32 19.79 -19.07
C GLY A 21 3.18 19.43 -17.59
N ASN A 22 2.26 18.52 -17.22
CA ASN A 22 2.10 18.07 -15.85
C ASN A 22 2.99 16.87 -15.54
N ARG A 23 3.66 16.89 -14.37
CA ARG A 23 4.43 15.75 -13.88
C ARG A 23 3.48 14.73 -13.25
N ILE A 24 3.46 13.53 -13.81
CA ILE A 24 2.77 12.37 -13.23
C ILE A 24 3.81 11.54 -12.52
N VAL A 25 3.52 11.16 -11.27
CA VAL A 25 4.36 10.29 -10.45
C VAL A 25 3.49 9.14 -9.99
N VAL A 26 3.98 7.92 -10.20
CA VAL A 26 3.32 6.69 -9.78
C VAL A 26 4.30 5.78 -9.07
N LEU A 27 3.76 4.91 -8.24
CA LEU A 27 4.50 3.83 -7.61
C LEU A 27 4.26 2.55 -8.41
N VAL A 28 5.33 1.97 -8.95
CA VAL A 28 5.27 0.71 -9.72
C VAL A 28 5.77 -0.41 -8.83
N LYS A 29 4.91 -1.39 -8.54
CA LYS A 29 5.28 -2.63 -7.88
C LYS A 29 5.55 -3.70 -8.93
N LYS A 30 6.81 -4.09 -9.04
CA LYS A 30 7.23 -5.19 -9.89
C LYS A 30 7.24 -6.50 -9.11
N PRO A 31 6.87 -7.60 -9.76
CA PRO A 31 6.96 -8.92 -9.17
C PRO A 31 8.42 -9.28 -8.90
N GLY A 32 8.66 -9.78 -7.69
CA GLY A 32 9.91 -10.44 -7.33
C GLY A 32 9.90 -11.91 -7.72
N VAL A 33 10.43 -12.75 -6.83
CA VAL A 33 10.36 -14.22 -6.94
C VAL A 33 8.99 -14.76 -6.46
N ALA A 34 7.99 -13.89 -6.35
CA ALA A 34 6.68 -14.25 -5.83
C ALA A 34 5.82 -14.89 -6.92
N ARG A 35 5.05 -15.92 -6.55
CA ARG A 35 4.11 -16.61 -7.45
C ARG A 35 2.99 -15.68 -7.92
N LYS A 36 2.52 -15.92 -9.14
CA LYS A 36 1.43 -15.19 -9.79
C LYS A 36 0.16 -15.12 -8.93
N GLU A 37 -0.16 -16.20 -8.19
CA GLU A 37 -1.34 -16.23 -7.31
C GLU A 37 -1.35 -15.10 -6.26
N TYR A 38 -0.19 -14.70 -5.74
CA TYR A 38 -0.11 -13.64 -4.74
C TYR A 38 -0.44 -12.27 -5.32
N PHE A 39 -0.01 -12.02 -6.57
CA PHE A 39 -0.33 -10.78 -7.28
C PHE A 39 -1.81 -10.70 -7.66
N LEU A 40 -2.43 -11.83 -8.02
CA LEU A 40 -3.87 -11.87 -8.27
C LEU A 40 -4.67 -11.53 -7.00
N ARG A 41 -4.25 -12.04 -5.83
CA ARG A 41 -4.86 -11.66 -4.54
C ARG A 41 -4.70 -10.17 -4.27
N GLU A 42 -3.49 -9.63 -4.48
CA GLU A 42 -3.25 -8.21 -4.30
C GLU A 42 -4.14 -7.35 -5.20
N ILE A 43 -4.27 -7.70 -6.48
CA ILE A 43 -5.15 -6.98 -7.43
C ILE A 43 -6.59 -6.97 -6.91
N VAL A 44 -7.14 -8.13 -6.56
CA VAL A 44 -8.54 -8.25 -6.13
C VAL A 44 -8.80 -7.40 -4.89
N VAL A 45 -7.95 -7.52 -3.87
CA VAL A 45 -8.13 -6.77 -2.61
C VAL A 45 -7.87 -5.28 -2.83
N ALA A 46 -6.85 -4.89 -3.61
CA ALA A 46 -6.56 -3.49 -3.89
C ALA A 46 -7.72 -2.79 -4.63
N ILE A 47 -8.38 -3.48 -5.58
CA ILE A 47 -9.57 -2.96 -6.26
C ILE A 47 -10.73 -2.79 -5.27
N GLN A 48 -10.94 -3.75 -4.37
CA GLN A 48 -11.97 -3.63 -3.32
C GLN A 48 -11.73 -2.47 -2.35
N MET A 49 -10.47 -2.08 -2.16
CA MET A 49 -10.07 -1.00 -1.26
C MET A 49 -9.95 0.37 -1.95
N VAL A 50 -10.16 0.46 -3.26
CA VAL A 50 -9.97 1.69 -4.06
C VAL A 50 -10.86 2.85 -3.62
N THR A 51 -12.02 2.55 -3.02
CA THR A 51 -13.00 3.54 -2.54
C THR A 51 -12.86 3.87 -1.06
N HIS A 52 -12.05 3.11 -0.30
CA HIS A 52 -11.84 3.35 1.12
C HIS A 52 -10.71 4.39 1.32
N ASN A 53 -10.93 5.41 2.13
CA ASN A 53 -9.98 6.52 2.29
C ASN A 53 -8.58 6.09 2.75
N ASN A 54 -8.50 5.04 3.57
CA ASN A 54 -7.24 4.47 4.06
C ASN A 54 -6.76 3.25 3.27
N GLY A 55 -7.31 3.00 2.07
CA GLY A 55 -6.76 2.04 1.12
C GLY A 55 -5.80 2.72 0.15
N HIS A 56 -4.63 2.13 -0.11
CA HIS A 56 -3.71 2.68 -1.11
C HIS A 56 -4.26 2.43 -2.52
N LYS A 57 -4.56 3.50 -3.24
CA LYS A 57 -5.28 3.43 -4.50
C LYS A 57 -4.41 2.82 -5.60
N ILE A 58 -4.85 1.67 -6.10
CA ILE A 58 -4.37 1.12 -7.35
C ILE A 58 -4.94 1.94 -8.52
N LEU A 59 -4.07 2.33 -9.44
CA LEU A 59 -4.43 3.03 -10.68
C LEU A 59 -4.63 2.04 -11.84
N GLY A 60 -3.93 0.91 -11.79
CA GLY A 60 -4.05 -0.15 -12.78
C GLY A 60 -3.01 -1.24 -12.60
N CYS A 61 -2.99 -2.18 -13.54
CA CYS A 61 -1.97 -3.22 -13.63
C CYS A 61 -1.66 -3.57 -15.09
N CYS A 62 -0.45 -4.07 -15.33
CA CYS A 62 -0.07 -4.70 -16.58
C CYS A 62 -0.10 -6.22 -16.39
N LEU A 63 -0.88 -6.91 -17.23
CA LEU A 63 -1.08 -8.36 -17.19
C LEU A 63 -0.33 -9.11 -18.31
N GLU A 64 0.38 -8.37 -19.17
CA GLU A 64 1.15 -8.92 -20.31
C GLU A 64 2.48 -9.55 -19.89
N THR A 65 2.82 -9.48 -18.61
CA THR A 65 4.01 -10.08 -18.01
C THR A 65 3.66 -11.37 -17.25
N GLU A 66 4.63 -12.27 -17.08
CA GLU A 66 4.45 -13.55 -16.39
C GLU A 66 3.76 -13.38 -15.02
N CYS A 67 4.24 -12.40 -14.25
CA CYS A 67 3.57 -11.90 -13.05
C CYS A 67 3.10 -10.46 -13.28
N PRO A 68 1.91 -10.06 -12.82
CA PRO A 68 1.38 -8.71 -12.99
C PRO A 68 2.30 -7.62 -12.43
N ILE A 69 2.42 -6.50 -13.16
CA ILE A 69 3.02 -5.27 -12.64
C ILE A 69 1.89 -4.35 -12.17
N LEU A 70 1.97 -3.84 -10.94
CA LEU A 70 0.93 -3.00 -10.37
C LEU A 70 1.35 -1.54 -10.35
N VAL A 71 0.40 -0.65 -10.60
CA VAL A 71 0.61 0.80 -10.63
C VAL A 71 -0.29 1.43 -9.57
N TYR A 72 0.31 2.13 -8.62
CA TYR A 72 -0.36 2.82 -7.53
C TYR A 72 -0.17 4.33 -7.63
N GLU A 73 -1.09 5.07 -7.02
CA GLU A 73 -0.92 6.50 -6.81
C GLU A 73 0.35 6.77 -5.97
N TRP A 74 1.01 7.88 -6.26
CA TRP A 74 2.17 8.31 -5.51
C TRP A 74 1.79 8.95 -4.17
N MET A 75 2.56 8.65 -3.13
CA MET A 75 2.39 9.13 -1.77
C MET A 75 3.60 9.97 -1.38
N SER A 76 3.41 11.28 -1.21
CA SER A 76 4.50 12.24 -1.11
C SER A 76 5.45 12.01 0.06
N HIS A 77 4.94 11.53 1.20
CA HIS A 77 5.75 11.24 2.38
C HIS A 77 6.31 9.81 2.40
N GLY A 78 5.93 8.98 1.42
CA GLY A 78 6.41 7.61 1.32
C GLY A 78 5.81 6.70 2.39
N THR A 79 6.62 5.79 2.94
CA THR A 79 6.17 4.82 3.95
C THR A 79 6.27 5.37 5.37
N LEU A 80 5.38 4.92 6.25
CA LEU A 80 5.42 5.24 7.68
C LEU A 80 6.77 4.85 8.30
N GLU A 81 7.34 3.70 7.92
CA GLU A 81 8.71 3.31 8.31
C GLU A 81 9.72 4.43 8.04
N GLY A 82 9.70 4.98 6.82
CA GLY A 82 10.60 6.06 6.41
C GLY A 82 10.34 7.40 7.09
N CYS A 83 9.21 7.57 7.79
CA CYS A 83 8.87 8.75 8.57
C CYS A 83 9.15 8.58 10.07
N ILE A 84 9.13 7.35 10.59
CA ILE A 84 9.43 7.07 12.01
C ILE A 84 10.91 6.78 12.26
N LEU A 85 11.63 6.17 11.30
CA LEU A 85 13.04 5.83 11.44
C LEU A 85 13.99 7.02 11.19
N VAL A 86 13.49 8.14 10.68
CA VAL A 86 14.30 9.33 10.36
C VAL A 86 14.60 10.18 11.59
N GLY A 87 14.18 9.74 12.77
CA GLY A 87 14.46 10.40 14.04
C GLY A 87 15.96 10.54 14.39
N ASP A 88 16.89 9.80 13.75
CA ASP A 88 18.28 9.78 14.23
C ASP A 88 19.40 10.22 13.27
N GLU A 89 19.32 10.17 11.92
CA GLU A 89 20.60 10.31 11.18
C GLU A 89 20.64 10.75 9.70
N ASN A 90 19.54 10.95 8.95
CA ASN A 90 19.69 11.23 7.51
C ASN A 90 18.73 12.29 6.92
N GLY A 91 19.16 13.55 6.95
CA GLY A 91 18.81 14.59 5.97
C GLY A 91 17.89 15.73 6.47
N PRO A 92 18.18 17.00 6.12
CA PRO A 92 17.55 18.20 6.71
C PRO A 92 16.08 18.46 6.30
N ASN A 93 15.41 17.56 5.56
CA ASN A 93 14.13 17.85 4.89
C ASN A 93 13.03 16.79 5.08
N LYS A 94 13.14 15.88 6.05
CA LYS A 94 12.06 14.92 6.33
C LYS A 94 11.34 15.29 7.63
N GLN A 95 10.04 15.54 7.50
CA GLN A 95 9.16 15.92 8.58
C GLN A 95 9.04 14.78 9.59
N VAL A 96 9.43 15.06 10.84
CA VAL A 96 9.18 14.14 11.96
C VAL A 96 7.68 14.11 12.23
N LEU A 97 7.11 12.91 12.36
CA LEU A 97 5.69 12.76 12.71
C LEU A 97 5.44 13.18 14.16
N GLU A 98 4.53 14.13 14.34
CA GLU A 98 3.99 14.52 15.64
C GLU A 98 3.26 13.35 16.31
N TRP A 99 3.18 13.35 17.64
CA TRP A 99 2.51 12.29 18.39
C TRP A 99 1.03 12.15 18.02
N LYS A 100 0.37 13.28 17.79
CA LYS A 100 -1.03 13.33 17.33
C LYS A 100 -1.21 12.59 16.00
N ASP A 101 -0.29 12.77 15.04
CA ASP A 101 -0.36 12.11 13.75
C ASP A 101 -0.14 10.61 13.89
N LYS A 102 0.81 10.19 14.73
CA LYS A 102 1.06 8.76 15.01
C LYS A 102 -0.19 8.06 15.56
N LEU A 103 -0.88 8.69 16.51
CA LEU A 103 -2.13 8.16 17.08
C LEU A 103 -3.25 8.11 16.03
N ARG A 104 -3.39 9.15 15.21
CA ARG A 104 -4.37 9.18 14.11
C ARG A 104 -4.09 8.06 13.10
N ILE A 105 -2.85 7.89 12.67
CA ILE A 105 -2.44 6.85 11.72
C ILE A 105 -2.74 5.46 12.32
N ALA A 106 -2.43 5.22 13.59
CA ALA A 106 -2.75 3.95 14.26
C ALA A 106 -4.26 3.66 14.25
N TRP A 107 -5.07 4.68 14.52
CA TRP A 107 -6.53 4.57 14.46
C TRP A 107 -7.02 4.28 13.03
N GLU A 108 -6.56 5.04 12.04
CA GLU A 108 -6.89 4.87 10.61
C GLU A 108 -6.56 3.45 10.12
N ILE A 109 -5.37 2.96 10.46
CA ILE A 109 -4.91 1.62 10.07
C ILE A 109 -5.69 0.52 10.80
N SER A 110 -6.03 0.70 12.07
CA SER A 110 -6.92 -0.23 12.78
C SER A 110 -8.30 -0.30 12.14
N HIS A 111 -8.82 0.85 11.69
CA HIS A 111 -10.16 0.96 11.13
C HIS A 111 -10.26 0.29 9.76
N VAL A 112 -9.28 0.49 8.88
CA VAL A 112 -9.26 -0.16 7.57
C VAL A 112 -9.03 -1.67 7.65
N VAL A 113 -8.25 -2.13 8.63
CA VAL A 113 -8.12 -3.58 8.90
C VAL A 113 -9.44 -4.16 9.42
N ALA A 114 -10.14 -3.46 10.32
CA ALA A 114 -11.46 -3.87 10.76
C ALA A 114 -12.50 -3.88 9.61
N TYR A 115 -12.40 -2.93 8.68
CA TYR A 115 -13.22 -2.88 7.48
C TYR A 115 -13.01 -4.11 6.60
N LEU A 116 -11.76 -4.54 6.35
CA LEU A 116 -11.46 -5.78 5.63
C LEU A 116 -12.10 -7.02 6.27
N HIS A 117 -12.19 -7.05 7.60
CA HIS A 117 -12.79 -8.18 8.33
C HIS A 117 -14.33 -8.18 8.29
N THR A 118 -14.97 -7.02 8.24
CA THR A 118 -16.41 -6.91 8.54
C THR A 118 -17.26 -6.42 7.37
N ALA A 119 -16.70 -5.67 6.43
CA ALA A 119 -17.48 -5.01 5.37
C ALA A 119 -17.74 -5.90 4.13
N PHE A 120 -17.08 -7.05 4.03
CA PHE A 120 -17.18 -7.95 2.90
C PHE A 120 -17.92 -9.25 3.28
N PRO A 121 -18.75 -9.84 2.38
CA PRO A 121 -19.44 -11.10 2.65
C PRO A 121 -18.47 -12.22 3.08
N ARG A 122 -17.30 -12.26 2.43
CA ARG A 122 -16.17 -13.10 2.81
C ARG A 122 -15.12 -12.24 3.48
N PRO A 123 -14.92 -12.35 4.81
CA PRO A 123 -13.91 -11.59 5.53
C PRO A 123 -12.53 -11.74 4.90
N ILE A 124 -11.79 -10.64 4.80
CA ILE A 124 -10.43 -10.62 4.26
C ILE A 124 -9.47 -10.41 5.41
N ILE A 125 -8.68 -11.43 5.74
CA ILE A 125 -7.62 -11.30 6.76
C ILE A 125 -6.42 -10.66 6.10
N TYR A 126 -5.98 -9.52 6.65
CA TYR A 126 -4.75 -8.85 6.24
C TYR A 126 -3.54 -9.50 6.89
N GLY A 127 -2.70 -10.18 6.09
CA GLY A 127 -1.68 -11.10 6.59
C GLY A 127 -0.31 -10.50 6.91
N HIS A 128 -0.09 -9.20 6.67
CA HIS A 128 1.25 -8.60 6.79
C HIS A 128 1.19 -7.12 7.21
N LEU A 129 0.97 -6.86 8.49
CA LEU A 129 0.97 -5.48 9.01
C LEU A 129 2.35 -5.05 9.49
N THR A 130 2.96 -4.12 8.77
CA THR A 130 4.24 -3.49 9.11
C THR A 130 4.20 -2.00 8.74
N PRO A 131 5.04 -1.14 9.35
CA PRO A 131 5.15 0.28 8.97
C PRO A 131 5.59 0.50 7.51
N MET A 132 6.20 -0.48 6.86
CA MET A 132 6.53 -0.42 5.42
C MET A 132 5.29 -0.47 4.53
N ASN A 133 4.22 -1.12 5.01
CA ASN A 133 3.01 -1.34 4.24
C ASN A 133 1.97 -0.23 4.44
N VAL A 134 2.32 0.81 5.19
CA VAL A 134 1.52 2.01 5.40
C VAL A 134 2.19 3.15 4.68
N PHE A 135 1.52 3.72 3.68
CA PHE A 135 1.97 4.94 3.02
C PHE A 135 1.29 6.18 3.59
N LEU A 136 1.96 7.32 3.49
CA LEU A 136 1.48 8.61 3.96
C LEU A 136 1.38 9.58 2.78
N ASP A 137 0.19 10.15 2.58
CA ASP A 137 0.00 11.29 1.66
C ASP A 137 0.46 12.60 2.30
N GLN A 138 0.32 13.72 1.57
CA GLN A 138 0.81 15.04 2.01
C GLN A 138 0.22 15.51 3.35
N ASP A 139 -0.93 14.99 3.75
CA ASP A 139 -1.68 15.38 4.93
C ASP A 139 -1.45 14.41 6.11
N ASN A 140 -0.45 13.53 6.00
CA ASN A 140 -0.13 12.44 6.93
C ASN A 140 -1.31 11.47 7.14
N ILE A 141 -2.14 11.24 6.12
CA ILE A 141 -3.20 10.23 6.17
C ILE A 141 -2.61 8.86 5.83
N GLY A 142 -2.84 7.88 6.70
CA GLY A 142 -2.38 6.51 6.56
C GLY A 142 -3.15 5.72 5.50
N ARG A 143 -2.43 5.15 4.53
CA ARG A 143 -2.99 4.28 3.49
C ARG A 143 -2.37 2.89 3.56
N LEU A 144 -3.20 1.88 3.82
CA LEU A 144 -2.81 0.48 3.85
C LEU A 144 -2.54 -0.03 2.44
N SER A 145 -1.42 -0.73 2.26
CA SER A 145 -0.95 -1.29 0.99
C SER A 145 -0.52 -2.76 1.16
N ASP A 146 0.10 -3.34 0.14
CA ASP A 146 0.70 -4.69 0.16
C ASP A 146 -0.26 -5.83 0.57
N PHE A 147 -1.25 -6.09 -0.27
CA PHE A 147 -2.27 -7.11 0.00
C PHE A 147 -1.87 -8.54 -0.42
N ILE A 148 -0.62 -8.80 -0.79
CA ILE A 148 -0.15 -10.09 -1.35
C ILE A 148 -0.39 -11.29 -0.44
N LEU A 149 -0.32 -11.10 0.89
CA LEU A 149 -0.56 -12.15 1.89
C LEU A 149 -1.99 -12.16 2.43
N SER A 150 -2.91 -11.38 1.83
CA SER A 150 -4.30 -11.36 2.27
C SER A 150 -5.03 -12.65 1.90
N ILE A 151 -5.96 -13.07 2.76
CA ILE A 151 -6.73 -14.30 2.59
C ILE A 151 -8.21 -14.02 2.81
N SER A 152 -9.04 -14.37 1.84
CA SER A 152 -10.49 -14.35 2.00
C SER A 152 -10.96 -15.66 2.62
N ILE A 153 -11.66 -15.59 3.75
CA ILE A 153 -12.21 -16.76 4.45
C ILE A 153 -13.59 -17.07 3.88
N SER A 154 -13.82 -18.33 3.46
CA SER A 154 -15.14 -18.80 3.06
C SER A 154 -16.03 -19.12 4.27
N GLU A 155 -17.35 -19.02 4.11
CA GLU A 155 -18.37 -19.22 5.15
C GLU A 155 -18.17 -20.52 5.96
N GLY A 156 -17.65 -21.60 5.35
CA GLY A 156 -17.50 -22.90 5.98
C GLY A 156 -16.50 -22.96 7.16
N VAL A 157 -15.55 -22.03 7.24
CA VAL A 157 -14.55 -21.99 8.33
C VAL A 157 -15.02 -21.13 9.53
N LYS A 158 -16.00 -20.23 9.33
CA LYS A 158 -16.57 -19.43 10.43
C LYS A 158 -17.18 -20.30 11.55
N ASN A 159 -17.59 -21.53 11.22
CA ASN A 159 -18.17 -22.49 12.17
C ASN A 159 -17.12 -23.26 13.00
N LEU A 160 -15.82 -23.14 12.70
CA LEU A 160 -14.75 -23.81 13.44
C LEU A 160 -14.05 -22.92 14.48
N LEU A 161 -14.42 -21.64 14.54
CA LEU A 161 -13.83 -20.63 15.43
C LEU A 161 -14.84 -20.07 16.46
N LYS A 162 -15.97 -20.76 16.66
CA LYS A 162 -16.91 -20.49 17.74
C LYS A 162 -16.86 -21.57 18.79
#